data_AF-A0A380ELW3-F1
#
_entry.id   AF-A0A380ELW3-F1
#
_cell.length_a   1.000
_cell.length_b   1.000
_cell.length_c   1.000
_cell.angle_alpha   90.00
_cell.angle_beta   90.00
_cell.angle_gamma   90.00
#
_symmetry.space_group_name_H-M   'P 1'
#
loop_
_entity.id
_entity.type
_entity.pdbx_description
1 polymer ?
#
loop_
_entity_poly.entity_id
_entity_poly.type
_entity_poly.pdbx_seq_one_letter_code
_entity_poly.pdbx_strand_id
1 'polypeptide(L)'
;MKKLCSLIVVALVCIIALSACGKEQTKTYEGDVSGKHVLTSITYKDDKVLKQSTINTIKYDDLGMDKDEAKKLFAKSESIFKDLKGVKYKVDYKIKSN
;
A
#
# COMPACT_ATOMS: atom_id res chain seq x y z
N MET A 1 15.38 -18.17 47.75
CA MET A 1 15.49 -16.87 47.05
C MET A 1 16.12 -16.96 45.66
N LYS A 2 17.31 -17.56 45.46
CA LYS A 2 17.97 -17.68 44.13
C LYS A 2 17.09 -18.29 43.01
N LYS A 3 16.32 -19.35 43.32
CA LYS A 3 15.42 -20.02 42.35
C LYS A 3 14.21 -19.15 41.95
N LEU A 4 13.70 -18.33 42.88
CA LEU A 4 12.57 -17.42 42.63
C LEU A 4 13.01 -16.22 41.77
N CYS A 5 14.19 -15.65 42.06
CA CYS A 5 14.77 -14.59 41.23
C CYS A 5 15.03 -15.07 39.80
N SER A 6 15.51 -16.31 39.62
CA SER A 6 15.73 -16.89 38.30
C SER A 6 14.44 -17.05 37.49
N LEU A 7 13.32 -17.40 38.14
CA LEU A 7 12.01 -17.55 37.50
C LEU A 7 11.44 -16.21 37.03
N ILE A 8 11.60 -15.16 37.84
CA ILE A 8 11.19 -13.80 37.48
C ILE A 8 11.97 -13.27 36.28
N VAL A 9 13.28 -13.53 36.22
CA VAL A 9 14.13 -13.15 35.09
C VAL A 9 13.70 -13.86 33.80
N VAL A 10 13.43 -15.17 33.87
CA VAL A 10 12.93 -15.93 32.71
C VAL A 10 11.57 -15.41 32.25
N ALA A 11 10.65 -15.12 33.18
CA ALA A 11 9.33 -14.56 32.85
C ALA A 11 9.43 -13.19 32.17
N LEU A 12 10.31 -12.30 32.66
CA LEU A 12 10.55 -10.99 32.05
C LEU A 12 11.13 -11.11 30.63
N VAL A 13 12.07 -12.04 30.41
CA VAL A 13 12.64 -12.30 29.08
C VAL A 13 11.58 -12.84 28.12
N CYS A 14 10.69 -13.73 28.58
CA CYS A 14 9.58 -14.21 27.78
C CYS A 14 8.62 -13.07 27.39
N ILE A 15 8.23 -12.20 28.33
CA ILE A 15 7.32 -11.07 28.04
C ILE A 15 7.93 -10.12 27.00
N ILE A 16 9.23 -9.81 27.13
CA ILE A 16 9.93 -8.96 26.15
C ILE A 16 9.97 -9.65 24.78
N ALA A 17 10.27 -10.95 24.73
CA ALA A 17 10.29 -11.71 23.49
C ALA A 17 8.93 -11.77 22.78
N LEU A 18 7.81 -11.89 23.52
CA LEU A 18 6.46 -11.87 22.94
C LEU A 18 6.05 -10.49 22.42
N SER A 19 6.53 -9.40 23.02
CA SER A 19 6.18 -8.02 22.61
C SER A 19 6.77 -7.58 21.26
N ALA A 20 7.71 -8.35 20.70
CA ALA A 20 8.40 -8.02 19.44
C ALA A 20 7.58 -8.33 18.17
N CYS A 21 6.38 -8.92 18.30
CA CYS A 21 5.56 -9.38 17.16
C CYS A 21 4.72 -8.27 16.49
N GLY A 22 4.71 -7.04 17.02
CA GLY A 22 3.89 -5.92 16.52
C GLY A 22 4.65 -4.88 15.69
N LYS A 23 5.66 -5.28 14.91
CA LYS A 23 6.38 -4.32 14.05
C LYS A 23 5.51 -3.93 12.86
N GLU A 24 5.69 -2.71 12.36
CA GLU A 24 5.07 -2.32 11.09
C GLU A 24 5.56 -3.24 9.97
N GLN A 25 4.62 -3.75 9.18
CA GLN A 25 4.89 -4.62 8.05
C GLN A 25 4.28 -4.02 6.79
N THR A 26 4.89 -4.28 5.65
CA THR A 26 4.33 -3.91 4.35
C THR A 26 4.15 -5.16 3.51
N LYS A 27 2.95 -5.34 2.97
CA LYS A 27 2.64 -6.41 2.03
C LYS A 27 2.18 -5.81 0.70
N THR A 28 2.73 -6.32 -0.38
CA THR A 28 2.40 -5.90 -1.74
C THR A 28 1.64 -7.01 -2.45
N TYR A 29 0.55 -6.64 -3.10
CA TYR A 29 -0.26 -7.49 -3.95
C TYR A 29 -0.14 -6.97 -5.38
N GLU A 30 -0.01 -7.89 -6.33
CA GLU A 30 0.13 -7.60 -7.75
C GLU A 30 -0.81 -8.50 -8.55
N GLY A 31 -1.46 -7.94 -9.57
CA GLY A 31 -2.31 -8.71 -10.47
C GLY A 31 -3.10 -7.84 -11.44
N ASP A 32 -3.73 -8.48 -12.42
CA ASP A 32 -4.57 -7.82 -13.40
C ASP A 32 -6.03 -7.78 -12.93
N VAL A 33 -6.60 -6.58 -12.83
CA VAL A 33 -7.98 -6.35 -12.38
C VAL A 33 -8.66 -5.37 -13.32
N SER A 34 -9.78 -5.78 -13.92
CA SER A 34 -10.59 -4.92 -14.81
C SER A 34 -9.78 -4.27 -15.95
N GLY A 35 -8.90 -5.05 -16.60
CA GLY A 35 -8.05 -4.57 -17.70
C GLY A 35 -6.91 -3.65 -17.28
N LYS A 36 -6.56 -3.62 -15.98
CA LYS A 36 -5.46 -2.82 -15.44
C LYS A 36 -4.50 -3.74 -14.71
N HIS A 37 -3.21 -3.51 -14.91
CA HIS A 37 -2.20 -4.14 -14.06
C HIS A 37 -2.07 -3.31 -12.77
N VAL A 38 -2.38 -3.94 -11.63
CA VAL A 38 -2.52 -3.27 -10.34
C VAL A 38 -1.46 -3.77 -9.38
N LEU A 39 -0.75 -2.83 -8.76
CA LEU A 39 0.17 -3.10 -7.66
C LEU A 39 -0.28 -2.30 -6.43
N THR A 40 -0.67 -3.01 -5.36
CA THR A 40 -1.15 -2.40 -4.11
C THR A 40 -0.27 -2.81 -2.94
N SER A 41 0.39 -1.83 -2.32
CA SER A 41 1.15 -1.99 -1.09
C SER A 41 0.36 -1.48 0.10
N ILE A 42 0.23 -2.31 1.13
CA ILE A 42 -0.44 -1.99 2.38
C ILE A 42 0.60 -2.09 3.50
N THR A 43 0.87 -0.97 4.16
CA THR A 43 1.65 -0.91 5.40
C THR A 43 0.70 -0.92 6.59
N TYR A 44 0.89 -1.88 7.49
CA TYR A 44 0.01 -2.12 8.63
C TYR A 44 0.80 -2.49 9.88
N LYS A 45 0.16 -2.31 11.02
CA LYS A 45 0.63 -2.77 12.34
C LYS A 45 -0.54 -3.42 13.05
N ASP A 46 -0.34 -4.66 13.48
CA ASP A 46 -1.42 -5.51 14.01
C ASP A 46 -2.60 -5.52 13.01
N ASP A 47 -3.81 -5.17 13.44
CA ASP A 47 -5.00 -5.13 12.58
C ASP A 47 -5.29 -3.74 11.98
N LYS A 48 -4.33 -2.80 12.06
CA LYS A 48 -4.52 -1.42 11.63
C LYS A 48 -3.67 -1.07 10.40
N VAL A 49 -4.35 -0.67 9.32
CA VAL A 49 -3.70 -0.08 8.14
C VAL A 49 -3.21 1.33 8.46
N LEU A 50 -1.94 1.59 8.15
CA LEU A 50 -1.27 2.88 8.36
C LEU A 50 -1.09 3.65 7.06
N LYS A 51 -0.77 2.95 5.97
CA LYS A 51 -0.57 3.52 4.65
C LYS A 51 -0.99 2.52 3.58
N GLN A 52 -1.63 3.02 2.53
CA GLN A 52 -1.89 2.26 1.32
C GLN A 52 -1.33 3.03 0.12
N SER A 53 -0.75 2.30 -0.83
CA SER A 53 -0.29 2.83 -2.11
C SER A 53 -0.76 1.90 -3.20
N THR A 54 -1.48 2.42 -4.19
CA THR A 54 -1.94 1.66 -5.35
C THR A 54 -1.42 2.30 -6.62
N ILE A 55 -0.74 1.52 -7.44
CA ILE A 55 -0.27 1.90 -8.76
C ILE A 55 -1.09 1.10 -9.78
N ASN A 56 -1.81 1.81 -10.64
CA ASN A 56 -2.56 1.23 -11.73
C ASN A 56 -1.83 1.53 -13.04
N THR A 57 -1.40 0.49 -13.75
CA THR A 57 -0.88 0.61 -15.11
C THR A 57 -1.99 0.21 -16.08
N ILE A 58 -2.34 1.12 -16.97
CA ILE A 58 -3.48 0.98 -17.87
C ILE A 58 -2.99 1.23 -19.29
N LYS A 59 -3.30 0.32 -20.22
CA LYS A 59 -3.06 0.57 -21.64
C LYS A 59 -4.24 1.34 -22.21
N TYR A 60 -3.96 2.28 -23.10
CA TYR A 60 -5.02 3.08 -23.74
C TYR A 60 -5.98 2.18 -24.54
N ASP A 61 -5.43 1.21 -25.27
CA ASP A 61 -6.19 0.24 -26.07
C ASP A 61 -7.17 -0.59 -25.22
N ASP A 62 -6.77 -0.96 -23.99
CA ASP A 62 -7.62 -1.74 -23.07
C ASP A 62 -8.85 -0.92 -22.59
N LEU A 63 -8.80 0.41 -22.72
CA LEU A 63 -9.92 1.31 -22.43
C LEU A 63 -10.69 1.72 -23.69
N GLY A 64 -10.25 1.33 -24.89
CA GLY A 64 -10.85 1.78 -26.15
C GLY A 64 -10.85 3.30 -26.34
N MET A 65 -9.89 4.00 -25.71
CA MET A 65 -9.81 5.46 -25.72
C MET A 65 -8.49 5.93 -26.31
N ASP A 66 -8.50 7.11 -26.90
CA ASP A 66 -7.26 7.79 -27.27
C ASP A 66 -6.58 8.46 -26.06
N LYS A 67 -5.37 8.97 -26.29
CA LYS A 67 -4.55 9.60 -25.23
C LYS A 67 -5.21 10.84 -24.62
N ASP A 68 -5.92 11.63 -25.42
CA ASP A 68 -6.50 12.89 -24.96
C ASP A 68 -7.83 12.67 -24.23
N GLU A 69 -8.62 11.68 -24.62
CA GLU A 69 -9.74 11.17 -23.84
C GLU A 69 -9.29 10.63 -22.47
N ALA A 70 -8.23 9.83 -22.45
CA ALA A 70 -7.66 9.31 -21.21
C ALA A 70 -7.16 10.44 -20.29
N LYS A 71 -6.46 11.45 -20.83
CA LYS A 71 -6.03 12.62 -20.04
C LYS A 71 -7.21 13.37 -19.42
N LYS A 72 -8.29 13.58 -20.16
CA LYS A 72 -9.50 14.24 -19.64
C LYS A 72 -10.12 13.43 -18.49
N LEU A 73 -10.20 12.11 -18.64
CA LEU A 73 -10.73 11.22 -17.61
C LEU A 73 -9.89 11.25 -16.32
N PHE A 74 -8.56 11.19 -16.44
CA PHE A 74 -7.67 11.19 -15.28
C PHE A 74 -7.49 12.56 -14.64
N ALA A 75 -7.59 13.66 -15.41
CA ALA A 75 -7.65 15.02 -14.87
C ALA A 75 -8.90 15.22 -13.97
N LYS A 76 -10.04 14.65 -14.36
CA LYS A 76 -11.25 14.62 -13.51
C LYS A 76 -11.03 13.81 -12.24
N SER A 77 -10.27 12.72 -12.31
CA SER A 77 -9.92 11.93 -11.12
C SER A 77 -9.00 12.72 -10.18
N GLU A 78 -8.02 13.43 -10.72
CA GLU A 78 -7.12 14.29 -9.96
C GLU A 78 -7.87 15.35 -9.15
N SER A 79 -8.86 16.02 -9.74
CA SER A 79 -9.63 17.04 -9.02
C SER A 79 -10.44 16.46 -7.85
N ILE A 80 -10.90 15.21 -7.96
CA ILE A 80 -11.63 14.53 -6.87
C ILE A 80 -10.69 14.22 -5.69
N PHE A 81 -9.45 13.81 -5.97
CA PHE A 81 -8.52 13.34 -4.93
C PHE A 81 -7.63 14.46 -4.35
N LYS A 82 -7.42 15.56 -5.07
CA LYS A 82 -6.47 16.62 -4.70
C LYS A 82 -6.75 17.26 -3.34
N ASP A 83 -8.03 17.40 -2.99
CA ASP A 83 -8.44 18.10 -1.75
C ASP A 83 -8.68 17.14 -0.57
N LEU A 84 -8.49 15.83 -0.77
CA LEU A 84 -8.66 14.85 0.29
C LEU A 84 -7.42 14.81 1.20
N LYS A 85 -7.63 15.17 2.47
CA LYS A 85 -6.57 15.13 3.49
C LYS A 85 -5.95 13.74 3.58
N GLY A 86 -4.63 13.67 3.41
CA GLY A 86 -3.85 12.42 3.52
C GLY A 86 -3.78 11.60 2.23
N VAL A 87 -4.42 12.06 1.14
CA VAL A 87 -4.35 11.40 -0.18
C VAL A 87 -3.34 12.13 -1.06
N LYS A 88 -2.52 11.36 -1.79
CA LYS A 88 -1.67 11.87 -2.86
C LYS A 88 -2.05 11.15 -4.13
N TYR A 89 -2.41 11.91 -5.16
CA TYR A 89 -2.75 11.39 -6.48
C TYR A 89 -1.75 11.91 -7.51
N LYS A 90 -1.32 11.02 -8.42
CA LYS A 90 -0.41 11.33 -9.53
C LYS A 90 -0.75 10.45 -10.71
N VAL A 91 -0.54 10.97 -11.92
CA VAL A 91 -0.75 10.25 -13.17
C VAL A 91 0.45 10.50 -14.07
N ASP A 92 1.09 9.41 -14.50
CA ASP A 92 2.22 9.46 -15.41
C ASP A 92 1.80 8.92 -16.78
N TYR A 93 1.77 9.80 -17.79
CA TYR A 93 1.43 9.42 -19.15
C TYR A 93 2.67 8.94 -19.90
N LYS A 94 2.83 7.62 -20.03
CA LYS A 94 3.90 7.02 -20.83
C LYS A 94 3.44 6.83 -22.28
N ILE A 95 4.31 7.16 -23.22
CA ILE A 95 4.17 6.76 -24.64
C ILE A 95 5.02 5.52 -24.80
N LYS A 96 4.45 4.43 -25.29
CA LYS A 96 5.24 3.26 -25.68
C LYS A 96 5.96 3.66 -26.98
N SER A 97 7.26 3.99 -26.91
CA SER A 97 8.10 3.96 -28.11
C SER A 97 8.26 2.49 -28.49
N ASN A 98 7.83 2.16 -29.71
CA ASN A 98 8.22 0.93 -30.37
C ASN A 98 9.72 0.94 -30.68
#